data_AF-A0AA38FZF3-F1
#
_entry.id   AF-A0AA38FZF3-F1
#
_cell.length_a   1.000
_cell.length_b   1.000
_cell.length_c   1.000
_cell.angle_alpha   90.00
_cell.angle_beta   90.00
_cell.angle_gamma   90.00
#
_symmetry.space_group_name_H-M   'P 1'
#
loop_
_entity.id
_entity.type
_entity.pdbx_description
1 polymer ?
#
loop_
_entity_poly.entity_id
_entity_poly.type
_entity_poly.pdbx_seq_one_letter_code
_entity_poly.pdbx_strand_id
1 'polypeptide(L)'
;LYDLLVDIGFINKTVNIQVYNRYSADMEMISAVICAGLFPCVGQCKQEGIFTKDDGRIYISPSSVNAGVWVFPQPYLVFSEKVKTSTIKIRDCTNISDYAILMFGGTLTRSQSGKAIEMLGGYLHFSASERTLKLIQ
;
A
#
# COMPACT_ATOMS: atom_id res chain seq x y z
N LEU A 1 19.81 0.10 11.35
CA LEU A 1 19.35 -0.17 9.97
C LEU A 1 20.44 0.10 8.94
N TYR A 2 21.04 1.30 8.92
CA TYR A 2 22.12 1.62 7.97
C TYR A 2 23.27 0.60 7.94
N ASP A 3 23.87 0.30 9.09
CA ASP A 3 24.98 -0.67 9.13
C ASP A 3 24.55 -2.07 8.67
N LEU A 4 23.36 -2.52 9.05
CA LEU A 4 22.81 -3.78 8.56
C LEU A 4 22.73 -3.78 7.03
N LEU A 5 22.17 -2.73 6.42
CA LEU A 5 22.08 -2.60 4.95
C LEU A 5 23.44 -2.59 4.26
N VAL A 6 24.49 -2.09 4.94
CA VAL A 6 25.86 -2.21 4.46
C VAL A 6 26.34 -3.65 4.53
N ASP A 7 26.15 -4.30 5.68
CA ASP A 7 26.63 -5.65 5.93
C ASP A 7 26.00 -6.67 4.97
N ILE A 8 24.73 -6.47 4.60
CA ILE A 8 24.03 -7.30 3.59
C ILE A 8 24.25 -6.85 2.14
N GLY A 9 25.10 -5.85 1.90
CA GLY A 9 25.53 -5.42 0.56
C GLY A 9 24.59 -4.49 -0.21
N PHE A 10 23.54 -3.96 0.41
CA PHE A 10 22.63 -3.01 -0.22
C PHE A 10 23.19 -1.57 -0.26
N ILE A 11 24.07 -1.22 0.69
CA ILE A 11 24.76 0.07 0.73
C ILE A 11 26.27 -0.14 0.70
N ASN A 12 26.95 0.59 -0.18
CA ASN A 12 28.40 0.62 -0.22
C ASN A 12 28.93 1.87 0.50
N LYS A 13 29.65 1.68 1.62
CA LYS A 13 30.25 2.76 2.42
C LYS A 13 31.25 3.63 1.64
N THR A 14 31.80 3.15 0.53
CA THR A 14 32.73 3.93 -0.31
C THR A 14 32.00 4.87 -1.27
N VAL A 15 30.69 4.72 -1.44
CA VAL A 15 29.86 5.53 -2.35
C VAL A 15 29.22 6.66 -1.56
N ASN A 16 29.08 7.84 -2.19
CA ASN A 16 28.39 8.98 -1.57
C ASN A 16 26.93 8.62 -1.24
N ILE A 17 26.53 8.82 0.02
CA ILE A 17 25.20 8.51 0.54
C ILE A 17 24.06 9.17 -0.26
N GLN A 18 24.31 10.33 -0.87
CA GLN A 18 23.32 11.06 -1.68
C GLN A 18 22.86 10.26 -2.90
N VAL A 19 23.65 9.30 -3.39
CA VAL A 19 23.25 8.40 -4.47
C VAL A 19 22.06 7.53 -4.05
N TYR A 20 22.01 7.09 -2.79
CA TYR A 20 20.91 6.29 -2.24
C TYR A 20 19.68 7.13 -1.89
N ASN A 21 19.83 8.45 -1.75
CA ASN A 21 18.76 9.39 -1.42
C ASN A 21 18.23 10.16 -2.65
N ARG A 22 18.59 9.77 -3.87
CA ARG A 22 18.20 10.47 -5.11
C ARG A 22 16.70 10.78 -5.20
N TYR A 23 15.86 9.89 -4.66
CA TYR A 23 14.40 9.99 -4.71
C TYR A 23 13.77 10.24 -3.34
N SER A 24 14.53 10.70 -2.34
CA SER A 24 14.03 10.89 -0.97
C SER A 24 13.00 12.03 -0.83
N ALA A 25 12.71 12.77 -1.90
CA ALA A 25 11.69 13.81 -1.95
C ALA A 25 10.51 13.43 -2.87
N ASP A 26 10.57 12.28 -3.54
CA ASP A 26 9.50 11.77 -4.40
C ASP A 26 8.48 11.02 -3.53
N MET A 27 7.33 11.66 -3.28
CA MET A 27 6.33 11.17 -2.33
C MET A 27 5.64 9.90 -2.82
N GLU A 28 5.49 9.75 -4.13
CA GLU A 28 4.93 8.58 -4.78
C GLU A 28 5.87 7.38 -4.59
N MET A 29 7.19 7.57 -4.78
CA MET A 29 8.17 6.53 -4.54
C MET A 29 8.22 6.13 -3.06
N ILE A 30 8.23 7.11 -2.14
CA ILE A 30 8.20 6.85 -0.70
C ILE A 30 6.94 6.07 -0.33
N SER A 31 5.78 6.49 -0.83
CA SER A 31 4.49 5.83 -0.58
C SER A 31 4.48 4.39 -1.11
N ALA A 32 5.11 4.14 -2.26
CA ALA A 32 5.23 2.81 -2.83
C ALA A 32 6.15 1.89 -1.99
N VAL A 33 7.26 2.43 -1.47
CA VAL A 33 8.14 1.69 -0.53
C VAL A 33 7.42 1.40 0.79
N ILE A 34 6.63 2.35 1.32
CA ILE A 34 5.79 2.14 2.50
C ILE A 34 4.75 1.03 2.21
N CYS A 35 4.12 1.04 1.04
CA CYS A 35 3.21 -0.01 0.60
C CYS A 35 3.91 -1.38 0.61
N ALA A 36 5.12 -1.49 0.07
CA ALA A 36 5.88 -2.73 0.06
C ALA A 36 6.14 -3.29 1.47
N GLY A 37 6.40 -2.41 2.45
CA GLY A 37 6.66 -2.82 3.83
C GLY A 37 5.41 -3.17 4.63
N LEU A 38 4.25 -2.63 4.28
CA LEU A 38 3.00 -2.78 5.04
C LEU A 38 1.98 -3.72 4.38
N PHE A 39 2.13 -4.05 3.10
CA PHE A 39 1.28 -5.03 2.44
C PHE A 39 1.38 -6.40 3.15
N PRO A 40 0.26 -7.11 3.44
CA PRO A 40 -1.08 -6.97 2.88
C PRO A 40 -2.07 -6.13 3.71
N CYS A 41 -1.63 -5.33 4.68
CA CYS A 41 -2.49 -4.49 5.50
C CYS A 41 -3.03 -3.27 4.71
N VAL A 42 -4.06 -3.51 3.90
CA VAL A 42 -4.68 -2.53 3.00
C VAL A 42 -6.14 -2.27 3.35
N GLY A 43 -6.54 -1.00 3.29
CA GLY A 43 -7.94 -0.57 3.35
C GLY A 43 -8.35 0.17 2.07
N GLN A 44 -9.52 -0.13 1.55
CA GLN A 44 -10.16 0.58 0.43
C GLN A 44 -10.86 1.84 0.94
N CYS A 45 -10.50 2.99 0.39
CA CYS A 45 -11.17 4.25 0.62
C CYS A 45 -12.38 4.37 -0.31
N LYS A 46 -13.59 4.28 0.24
CA LYS A 46 -14.85 4.49 -0.47
C LYS A 46 -15.59 5.68 0.14
N GLN A 47 -16.63 6.17 -0.53
CA GLN A 47 -17.43 7.29 -0.01
C GLN A 47 -18.07 6.94 1.34
N GLU A 48 -18.41 5.67 1.56
CA GLU A 48 -19.04 5.19 2.79
C GLU A 48 -18.02 4.95 3.92
N GLY A 49 -16.72 5.04 3.65
CA GLY A 49 -15.65 4.86 4.62
C GLY A 49 -14.54 3.92 4.15
N ILE A 50 -13.77 3.41 5.11
CA ILE A 50 -12.60 2.57 4.84
C ILE A 50 -12.95 1.11 5.09
N PHE A 51 -12.66 0.24 4.13
CA PHE A 51 -13.03 -1.17 4.19
C PHE A 51 -11.79 -2.05 4.05
N THR A 52 -11.58 -2.99 4.97
CA THR A 52 -10.53 -4.01 4.86
C THR A 52 -11.12 -5.36 4.47
N LYS A 53 -10.27 -6.26 3.96
CA LYS A 53 -10.67 -7.60 3.54
C LYS A 53 -11.39 -8.37 4.64
N ASP A 54 -10.82 -8.40 5.84
CA ASP A 54 -11.24 -9.34 6.89
C ASP A 54 -12.32 -8.77 7.82
N ASP A 55 -12.34 -7.44 8.00
CA ASP A 55 -13.22 -6.79 9.00
C ASP A 55 -14.34 -5.95 8.38
N GLY A 56 -14.37 -5.82 7.05
CA GLY A 56 -15.25 -4.85 6.41
C GLY A 56 -14.91 -3.44 6.84
N ARG A 57 -15.92 -2.66 7.26
CA ARG A 57 -15.75 -1.24 7.60
C ARG A 57 -14.92 -1.07 8.89
N ILE A 58 -13.88 -0.25 8.79
CA ILE A 58 -13.02 0.16 9.92
C ILE A 58 -12.98 1.69 10.03
N TYR A 59 -12.40 2.18 11.12
CA TYR A 59 -12.28 3.61 11.40
C TYR A 59 -10.82 4.04 11.58
N ILE A 60 -10.52 5.31 11.39
CA ILE A 60 -9.22 5.89 11.75
C ILE A 60 -9.29 6.33 13.21
N SER A 61 -8.24 6.02 13.98
CA SER A 61 -8.09 6.47 15.37
C SER A 61 -8.01 8.00 15.42
N PRO A 62 -8.64 8.68 16.41
CA PRO A 62 -8.49 10.12 16.61
C PRO A 62 -7.04 10.60 16.78
N SER A 63 -6.13 9.69 17.18
CA SER A 63 -4.70 9.97 17.33
C SER A 63 -3.94 10.01 15.99
N SER A 64 -4.57 9.59 14.89
CA SER A 64 -3.95 9.59 13.56
C SER A 64 -3.97 10.98 12.95
N VAL A 65 -2.93 11.33 12.20
CA VAL A 65 -2.92 12.54 11.37
C VAL A 65 -4.03 12.54 10.31
N ASN A 66 -4.53 11.36 9.93
CA ASN A 66 -5.62 11.20 8.96
C ASN A 66 -7.02 11.21 9.60
N ALA A 67 -7.15 11.39 10.92
CA ALA A 67 -8.43 11.29 11.62
C ALA A 67 -9.51 12.28 11.13
N GLY A 68 -9.08 13.46 10.65
CA GLY A 68 -9.96 14.51 10.14
C GLY A 68 -10.15 14.50 8.62
N VAL A 69 -9.60 13.52 7.91
CA VAL A 69 -9.68 13.44 6.44
C VAL A 69 -11.00 12.80 6.03
N TRP A 70 -11.83 13.56 5.33
CA TRP A 70 -13.14 13.11 4.85
C TRP A 70 -13.09 12.48 3.46
N VAL A 71 -12.20 12.97 2.59
CA VAL A 71 -12.03 12.50 1.21
C VAL A 71 -10.55 12.29 0.97
N PHE A 72 -10.17 11.03 0.73
CA PHE A 72 -8.81 10.68 0.37
C PHE A 72 -8.58 10.88 -1.13
N PRO A 73 -7.47 11.51 -1.54
CA PRO A 73 -7.16 11.69 -2.96
C PRO A 73 -6.86 10.36 -3.67
N GLN A 74 -6.33 9.37 -2.94
CA GLN A 74 -6.03 8.05 -3.48
C GLN A 74 -7.01 6.99 -2.95
N PRO A 75 -7.27 5.91 -3.71
CA PRO A 75 -8.31 4.94 -3.40
C PRO A 75 -7.97 3.96 -2.27
N TYR A 76 -6.73 3.97 -1.75
CA TYR A 76 -6.31 2.99 -0.74
C TYR A 76 -5.51 3.61 0.41
N LEU A 77 -5.53 2.92 1.56
CA LEU A 77 -4.65 3.15 2.69
C LEU A 77 -3.85 1.88 2.95
N VAL A 78 -2.58 2.01 3.27
CA VAL A 78 -1.83 0.96 4.00
C VAL A 78 -1.69 1.35 5.46
N PHE A 79 -1.68 0.36 6.34
CA PHE A 79 -1.57 0.57 7.79
C PHE A 79 -0.70 -0.50 8.43
N SER A 80 -0.15 -0.19 9.61
CA SER A 80 0.69 -1.14 10.36
C SER A 80 -0.15 -2.19 11.09
N GLU A 81 -1.12 -1.74 11.88
CA GLU A 81 -1.93 -2.61 12.73
C GLU A 81 -3.36 -2.09 12.88
N LYS A 82 -4.25 -3.02 13.24
CA LYS A 82 -5.64 -2.76 13.62
C LYS A 82 -5.80 -3.04 15.10
N VAL A 83 -6.49 -2.15 15.80
CA VAL A 83 -6.83 -2.34 17.21
C VAL A 83 -8.34 -2.39 17.37
N LYS A 84 -8.81 -3.43 18.04
CA LYS A 84 -10.23 -3.62 18.37
C LYS A 84 -10.47 -3.22 19.81
N THR A 85 -11.28 -2.19 20.01
CA THR A 85 -11.84 -1.83 21.33
C THR A 85 -13.36 -1.96 21.25
N SER A 86 -14.08 -0.84 21.17
CA SER A 86 -15.51 -0.80 20.84
C SER A 86 -15.76 -0.92 19.34
N THR A 87 -14.84 -0.40 18.52
CA THR A 87 -14.81 -0.56 17.06
C THR A 87 -13.39 -0.83 16.60
N ILE A 88 -13.23 -1.37 15.38
CA ILE A 88 -11.92 -1.65 14.80
C ILE A 88 -11.34 -0.36 14.22
N LYS A 89 -10.13 0.00 14.67
CA LYS A 89 -9.46 1.24 14.32
C LYS A 89 -8.02 1.02 13.87
N ILE A 90 -7.55 1.85 12.94
CA ILE A 90 -6.14 1.96 12.56
C ILE A 90 -5.55 3.27 13.11
N ARG A 91 -4.32 3.21 13.62
CA ARG A 91 -3.62 4.39 14.15
C ARG A 91 -2.75 5.05 13.08
N ASP A 92 -1.86 4.26 12.49
CA ASP A 92 -0.89 4.73 11.51
C ASP A 92 -1.33 4.26 10.13
N CYS A 93 -1.51 5.20 9.21
CA CYS A 93 -1.88 4.89 7.84
C CYS A 93 -1.35 5.92 6.84
N THR A 94 -1.11 5.46 5.61
CA THR A 94 -0.63 6.29 4.50
C THR A 94 -1.54 6.08 3.30
N ASN A 95 -2.02 7.17 2.69
CA ASN A 95 -2.88 7.11 1.52
C ASN A 95 -2.03 6.85 0.27
N ILE A 96 -2.34 5.80 -0.47
CA ILE A 96 -1.51 5.29 -1.57
C ILE A 96 -2.35 5.04 -2.82
N SER A 97 -1.71 5.19 -3.98
CA SER A 97 -2.31 4.92 -5.28
C SER A 97 -2.49 3.42 -5.53
N ASP A 98 -3.32 3.12 -6.53
CA ASP A 98 -3.42 1.79 -7.12
C ASP A 98 -2.08 1.30 -7.68
N TYR A 99 -1.27 2.18 -8.31
CA TYR A 99 0.05 1.81 -8.84
C TYR A 99 1.01 1.30 -7.78
N ALA A 100 1.03 1.90 -6.58
CA ALA A 100 1.86 1.42 -5.47
C ALA A 100 1.51 -0.03 -5.10
N ILE A 101 0.21 -0.34 -5.05
CA ILE A 101 -0.28 -1.69 -4.79
C ILE A 101 0.02 -2.61 -5.97
N LEU A 102 -0.19 -2.19 -7.21
CA LEU A 102 0.10 -3.02 -8.39
C LEU A 102 1.58 -3.41 -8.49
N MET A 103 2.49 -2.53 -8.05
CA MET A 103 3.93 -2.81 -8.06
C MET A 103 4.40 -3.64 -6.87
N PHE A 104 3.80 -3.45 -5.68
CA PHE A 104 4.33 -4.01 -4.43
C PHE A 104 3.34 -4.87 -3.63
N GLY A 105 2.12 -5.05 -4.13
CA GLY A 105 0.99 -5.76 -3.51
C GLY A 105 0.99 -7.28 -3.70
N GLY A 106 2.17 -7.87 -3.88
CA GLY A 106 2.33 -9.31 -4.01
C GLY A 106 1.74 -9.89 -5.31
N THR A 107 1.14 -11.08 -5.21
CA THR A 107 0.74 -11.87 -6.38
C THR A 107 -0.44 -11.27 -7.12
N LEU A 108 -0.21 -10.93 -8.38
CA LEU A 108 -1.24 -10.54 -9.35
C LEU A 108 -1.89 -11.79 -9.93
N THR A 109 -3.21 -11.87 -9.88
CA THR A 109 -3.99 -12.94 -10.51
C THR A 109 -4.99 -12.36 -11.49
N ARG A 110 -5.39 -13.14 -12.51
CA ARG A 110 -6.50 -12.74 -13.38
C ARG A 110 -7.82 -12.99 -12.66
N SER A 111 -8.76 -12.06 -12.82
CA SER A 111 -10.13 -12.22 -12.34
C SER A 111 -10.80 -13.44 -12.96
N GLN A 112 -11.86 -13.95 -12.32
CA GLN A 112 -12.66 -15.06 -12.86
C GLN A 112 -13.24 -14.74 -14.25
N SER A 113 -13.54 -13.47 -14.52
CA SER A 113 -14.00 -13.01 -15.84
C SER A 113 -12.88 -12.91 -16.88
N GLY A 114 -11.61 -12.99 -16.46
CA GLY A 114 -10.43 -12.83 -17.31
C GLY A 114 -10.17 -11.40 -17.78
N LYS A 115 -10.94 -10.41 -17.31
CA LYS A 115 -10.92 -9.02 -17.79
C LYS A 115 -10.30 -8.03 -16.82
N ALA A 116 -9.82 -8.49 -15.67
CA ALA A 116 -9.26 -7.64 -14.64
C ALA A 116 -8.14 -8.35 -13.87
N ILE A 117 -7.41 -7.57 -13.09
CA ILE A 117 -6.36 -8.03 -12.18
C ILE A 117 -6.95 -8.05 -10.77
N GLU A 118 -6.67 -9.10 -10.03
CA GLU A 118 -7.10 -9.27 -8.66
C GLU A 118 -5.93 -9.63 -7.76
N MET A 119 -6.00 -9.15 -6.51
CA MET A 119 -5.13 -9.57 -5.42
C MET A 119 -5.96 -9.95 -4.20
N LEU A 120 -5.32 -10.65 -3.26
CA LEU A 120 -5.89 -11.01 -1.97
C LEU A 120 -7.21 -11.78 -2.11
N GLY A 121 -7.34 -12.63 -3.13
CA GLY A 121 -8.54 -13.43 -3.39
C GLY A 121 -9.73 -12.58 -3.85
N GLY A 122 -9.49 -11.60 -4.72
CA GLY A 122 -10.53 -10.75 -5.32
C GLY A 122 -10.92 -9.52 -4.49
N TYR A 123 -10.36 -9.34 -3.30
CA TYR A 123 -10.63 -8.16 -2.47
C TYR A 123 -10.16 -6.86 -3.15
N LEU A 124 -8.95 -6.87 -3.73
CA LEU A 124 -8.45 -5.78 -4.55
C LEU A 124 -8.68 -6.13 -6.01
N HIS A 125 -9.35 -5.25 -6.74
CA HIS A 125 -9.74 -5.47 -8.13
C HIS A 125 -9.36 -4.25 -8.96
N PHE A 126 -8.63 -4.48 -10.06
CA PHE A 126 -8.08 -3.43 -10.91
C PHE A 126 -8.48 -3.70 -12.36
N SER A 127 -9.15 -2.71 -12.96
CA SER A 127 -9.41 -2.72 -14.40
C SER A 127 -8.10 -2.56 -15.16
N ALA A 128 -7.87 -3.43 -16.13
CA ALA A 128 -6.65 -3.40 -16.93
C ALA A 128 -6.96 -3.67 -18.40
N SER A 129 -6.14 -3.10 -19.29
CA SER A 129 -6.24 -3.41 -20.72
C SER A 129 -5.83 -4.86 -21.01
N GLU A 130 -6.31 -5.45 -22.10
CA GLU A 130 -5.87 -6.79 -22.53
C GLU A 130 -4.35 -6.90 -22.68
N ARG A 131 -3.68 -5.82 -23.11
CA ARG A 131 -2.22 -5.79 -23.22
C ARG A 131 -1.56 -5.95 -21.85
N THR A 132 -2.04 -5.24 -20.84
CA THR A 132 -1.54 -5.33 -19.46
C THR A 132 -1.82 -6.71 -18.86
N LEU A 133 -3.00 -7.29 -19.11
CA LEU A 133 -3.37 -8.62 -18.61
C LEU A 133 -2.50 -9.74 -19.17
N LYS A 134 -1.94 -9.58 -20.38
CA LYS A 134 -1.01 -10.53 -21.00
C LYS A 134 0.38 -10.54 -20.35
N LEU A 135 0.77 -9.46 -19.67
CA LEU A 135 2.07 -9.35 -18.99
C LEU A 135 2.10 -10.08 -17.64
N ILE A 136 0.92 -10.33 -17.06
CA ILE A 136 0.76 -11.10 -15.83
C ILE A 136 0.62 -12.56 -16.26
N GLN A 137 1.69 -13.34 -16.10
CA GLN A 137 1.77 -14.78 -16.37
C GLN A 137 1.84 -15.55 -15.06
#